data_AF-A0AAQ1JYS7-F1
#
_entry.id   AF-A0AAQ1JYS7-F1
#
_cell.length_a   1.000
_cell.length_b   1.000
_cell.length_c   1.000
_cell.angle_alpha   90.00
_cell.angle_beta   90.00
_cell.angle_gamma   90.00
#
_symmetry.space_group_name_H-M   'P 1'
#
loop_
_entity.id
_entity.type
_entity.pdbx_description
1 polymer ?
#
loop_
_entity_poly.entity_id
_entity_poly.type
_entity_poly.pdbx_seq_one_letter_code
_entity_poly.pdbx_strand_id
1 'polypeptide(L)'
;MKHTPPVPPPSRRLPVRVPSSALARAMQRHALVFAGEAWEGMWTAQPFTCTRGHTTVVAPRNLIRQRVPGCQQCATEDITARGHAETARAGLTWLDSPWRGTAHRYRLRCSQGHEWTCGGQVLLRGAACAACKRESGPLPGDLLPGGLERLNATARERRGKCLSVSYMGMVRAYRFECGAGHIFERSGSAVLQRGAWCPKCPRPRKLLADGLERLQAAAKARGGMCLSPRFLGTAVRHRFKCARGHSWTALAGTVLYTSSWCRRCHHDALLAADGLARLQQAAHAREGSCVSKRYAGYHGRHRFLCAHGHRWVTSAQSVFRGAWCPTCAEAHAGKSLLLSDGLARLKSHAEALGGVCLDETFIGTARTYRFRCAKGHEWSGKGSAVLAGRWCKRCAVDSQRCSIEEAQAVARERGGACLSQSYVNARTHLTWRCHRGHVWNANFDNVRNKGRWCPDCKVLNMVTNAKSRSRARRLA
;
A
#
# COMPACT_ATOMS: atom_id res chain seq x y z
N MET A 1 -27.32 65.93 3.36
CA MET A 1 -27.10 65.11 2.15
C MET A 1 -25.61 64.87 2.02
N LYS A 2 -25.12 63.69 2.42
CA LYS A 2 -23.70 63.31 2.32
C LYS A 2 -23.56 62.37 1.12
N HIS A 3 -22.89 62.85 0.08
CA HIS A 3 -22.61 62.11 -1.14
C HIS A 3 -21.66 60.94 -0.84
N THR A 4 -22.14 59.72 -1.00
CA THR A 4 -21.32 58.50 -1.03
C THR A 4 -20.54 58.47 -2.35
N PRO A 5 -19.21 58.29 -2.35
CA PRO A 5 -18.46 58.19 -3.59
C PRO A 5 -18.81 56.88 -4.34
N PRO A 6 -18.77 56.88 -5.68
CA PRO A 6 -19.15 55.72 -6.48
C PRO A 6 -18.15 54.57 -6.31
N VAL A 7 -18.70 53.36 -6.15
CA VAL A 7 -17.95 52.09 -6.12
C VAL A 7 -17.25 51.89 -7.47
N PRO A 8 -15.93 51.65 -7.53
CA PRO A 8 -15.24 51.43 -8.79
C PRO A 8 -15.72 50.10 -9.41
N PRO A 9 -15.86 50.02 -10.75
CA PRO A 9 -16.30 48.80 -11.42
C PRO A 9 -15.26 47.68 -11.25
N PRO A 10 -15.68 46.39 -11.23
CA PRO A 10 -14.76 45.28 -11.07
C PRO A 10 -13.75 45.25 -12.23
N SER A 11 -12.46 45.28 -11.89
CA SER A 11 -11.36 45.19 -12.85
C SER A 11 -11.55 43.93 -13.70
N ARG A 12 -11.75 44.10 -15.01
CA ARG A 12 -11.69 43.00 -15.99
C ARG A 12 -10.25 42.49 -16.07
N ARG A 13 -9.87 41.56 -15.18
CA ARG A 13 -8.62 40.80 -15.33
C ARG A 13 -8.77 39.89 -16.55
N LEU A 14 -7.84 40.01 -17.49
CA LEU A 14 -7.74 39.11 -18.65
C LEU A 14 -7.62 37.65 -18.17
N PRO A 15 -8.34 36.68 -18.76
CA PRO A 15 -8.24 35.29 -18.34
C PRO A 15 -6.83 34.77 -18.63
N VAL A 16 -6.13 34.30 -17.59
CA VAL A 16 -4.85 33.59 -17.72
C VAL A 16 -5.05 32.42 -18.69
N ARG A 17 -4.32 32.42 -19.81
CA ARG A 17 -4.43 31.36 -20.82
C ARG A 17 -3.98 30.03 -20.21
N VAL A 18 -4.94 29.12 -20.01
CA VAL A 18 -4.67 27.77 -19.52
C VAL A 18 -4.00 26.96 -20.64
N PRO A 19 -2.80 26.37 -20.44
CA PRO A 19 -1.99 25.86 -21.54
C PRO A 19 -2.40 24.47 -22.08
N SER A 20 -3.51 23.88 -21.63
CA SER A 20 -3.91 22.52 -22.03
C SER A 20 -5.41 22.33 -22.21
N SER A 21 -5.81 21.79 -23.36
CA SER A 21 -7.20 21.40 -23.66
C SER A 21 -7.76 20.33 -22.72
N ALA A 22 -6.90 19.45 -22.19
CA ALA A 22 -7.31 18.43 -21.21
C ALA A 22 -7.70 19.04 -19.86
N LEU A 23 -6.99 20.09 -19.44
CA LEU A 23 -7.30 20.80 -18.22
C LEU A 23 -8.56 21.66 -18.37
N ALA A 24 -8.73 22.35 -19.51
CA ALA A 24 -9.94 23.10 -19.80
C ALA A 24 -11.21 22.22 -19.70
N ARG A 25 -11.17 21.00 -20.27
CA ARG A 25 -12.25 20.02 -20.11
C ARG A 25 -12.45 19.58 -18.66
N ALA A 26 -11.38 19.40 -17.89
CA ALA A 26 -11.49 19.04 -16.48
C ALA A 26 -12.11 20.18 -15.64
N MET A 27 -11.72 21.43 -15.91
CA MET A 27 -12.25 22.62 -15.27
C MET A 27 -13.74 22.81 -15.57
N GLN A 28 -14.16 22.63 -16.82
CA GLN A 28 -15.58 22.66 -17.20
C GLN A 28 -16.39 21.58 -16.47
N ARG A 29 -15.90 20.32 -16.43
CA ARG A 29 -16.60 19.22 -15.73
C ARG A 29 -16.77 19.47 -14.24
N HIS A 30 -15.80 20.11 -13.60
CA HIS A 30 -15.84 20.41 -12.17
C HIS A 30 -16.39 21.82 -11.87
N ALA A 31 -16.84 22.56 -12.89
CA ALA A 31 -17.31 23.94 -12.78
C ALA A 31 -16.30 24.84 -12.01
N LEU A 32 -15.02 24.72 -12.36
CA LEU A 32 -13.90 25.44 -11.74
C LEU A 32 -13.32 26.48 -12.70
N VAL A 33 -12.94 27.63 -12.17
CA VAL A 33 -12.22 28.71 -12.84
C VAL A 33 -10.87 28.88 -12.16
N PHE A 34 -9.81 29.09 -12.93
CA PHE A 34 -8.48 29.33 -12.38
C PHE A 34 -8.45 30.71 -11.70
N ALA A 35 -7.97 30.75 -10.45
CA ALA A 35 -7.99 31.96 -9.62
C ALA A 35 -6.57 32.45 -9.25
N GLY A 36 -5.53 31.88 -9.86
CA GLY A 36 -4.14 32.29 -9.63
C GLY A 36 -3.75 33.51 -10.48
N GLU A 37 -2.73 34.23 -10.02
CA GLU A 37 -2.18 35.39 -10.74
C GLU A 37 -1.26 34.98 -11.90
N ALA A 38 -0.54 33.86 -11.75
CA ALA A 38 0.33 33.29 -12.77
C ALA A 38 0.19 31.77 -12.83
N TRP A 39 0.42 31.20 -14.02
CA TRP A 39 0.38 29.76 -14.22
C TRP A 39 1.72 29.10 -13.86
N GLU A 40 1.73 28.24 -12.84
CA GLU A 40 2.96 27.61 -12.31
C GLU A 40 3.14 26.14 -12.75
N GLY A 41 2.42 25.68 -13.78
CA GLY A 41 2.53 24.31 -14.31
C GLY A 41 1.54 23.29 -13.76
N MET A 42 1.59 22.05 -14.27
CA MET A 42 0.58 20.99 -13.99
C MET A 42 0.74 20.25 -12.64
N TRP A 43 1.89 20.41 -12.00
CA TRP A 43 2.29 19.63 -10.82
C TRP A 43 2.15 20.41 -9.52
N THR A 44 2.22 21.74 -9.61
CA THR A 44 2.10 22.66 -8.50
C THR A 44 0.64 22.86 -8.14
N ALA A 45 0.33 22.88 -6.85
CA ALA A 45 -1.03 23.10 -6.39
C ALA A 45 -1.38 24.58 -6.57
N GLN A 46 -2.49 24.86 -7.25
CA GLN A 46 -2.89 26.22 -7.62
C GLN A 46 -4.35 26.46 -7.24
N PRO A 47 -4.74 27.72 -6.99
CA PRO A 47 -6.10 28.05 -6.61
C PRO A 47 -7.06 28.00 -7.80
N PHE A 48 -8.20 27.34 -7.58
CA PHE A 48 -9.34 27.29 -8.47
C PHE A 48 -10.60 27.68 -7.71
N THR A 49 -11.44 28.53 -8.28
CA THR A 49 -12.72 28.95 -7.69
C THR A 49 -13.86 28.24 -8.39
N CYS A 50 -14.77 27.64 -7.62
CA CYS A 50 -15.97 27.02 -8.19
C CYS A 50 -17.08 28.05 -8.44
N THR A 51 -18.12 27.67 -9.17
CA THR A 51 -19.31 28.51 -9.42
C THR A 51 -20.06 28.93 -8.16
N ARG A 52 -19.88 28.21 -7.04
CA ARG A 52 -20.44 28.55 -5.72
C ARG A 52 -19.52 29.48 -4.90
N GLY A 53 -18.43 29.98 -5.48
CA GLY A 53 -17.51 30.93 -4.84
C GLY A 53 -16.42 30.30 -3.94
N HIS A 54 -16.39 28.97 -3.81
CA HIS A 54 -15.37 28.29 -3.00
C HIS A 54 -14.03 28.22 -3.72
N THR A 55 -12.95 28.58 -3.04
CA THR A 55 -11.58 28.45 -3.54
C THR A 55 -10.96 27.14 -3.06
N THR A 56 -10.52 26.31 -4.00
CA THR A 56 -9.83 25.04 -3.75
C THR A 56 -8.43 25.09 -4.33
N VAL A 57 -7.42 24.67 -3.56
CA VAL A 57 -6.03 24.62 -4.00
C VAL A 57 -5.69 23.19 -4.40
N VAL A 58 -5.53 22.93 -5.69
CA VAL A 58 -5.30 21.58 -6.23
C VAL A 58 -4.30 21.60 -7.37
N ALA A 59 -3.49 20.54 -7.48
CA ALA A 59 -2.63 20.37 -8.64
C ALA A 59 -3.47 20.08 -9.89
N PRO A 60 -3.31 20.82 -11.01
CA PRO A 60 -4.13 20.66 -12.22
C PRO A 60 -4.17 19.22 -12.76
N ARG A 61 -3.08 18.46 -12.62
CA ARG A 61 -3.02 17.04 -13.00
C ARG A 61 -4.04 16.16 -12.27
N ASN A 62 -4.35 16.47 -11.01
CA ASN A 62 -5.28 15.68 -10.20
C ASN A 62 -6.74 15.90 -10.62
N LEU A 63 -7.07 17.09 -11.13
CA LEU A 63 -8.35 17.39 -11.78
C LEU A 63 -8.53 16.58 -13.07
N ILE A 64 -7.48 16.48 -13.89
CA ILE A 64 -7.52 15.69 -15.14
C ILE A 64 -7.74 14.20 -14.84
N ARG A 65 -7.01 13.67 -13.85
CA ARG A 65 -7.03 12.24 -13.46
C ARG A 65 -8.22 11.86 -12.57
N GLN A 66 -9.14 12.77 -12.28
CA GLN A 66 -10.32 12.54 -11.44
C GLN A 66 -9.98 11.99 -10.05
N ARG A 67 -8.82 12.35 -9.51
CA ARG A 67 -8.40 11.88 -8.17
C ARG A 67 -8.97 12.72 -7.03
N VAL A 68 -9.57 13.87 -7.37
CA VAL A 68 -10.17 14.81 -6.42
C VAL A 68 -11.53 15.27 -6.96
N PRO A 69 -12.52 15.53 -6.09
CA PRO A 69 -13.88 15.88 -6.49
C PRO A 69 -14.04 17.30 -7.08
N GLY A 70 -12.96 17.93 -7.54
CA GLY A 70 -12.95 19.34 -7.93
C GLY A 70 -12.92 20.24 -6.69
N CYS A 71 -14.09 20.69 -6.23
CA CYS A 71 -14.24 21.51 -5.02
C CYS A 71 -14.56 20.62 -3.80
N GLN A 72 -13.65 20.59 -2.81
CA GLN A 72 -13.87 19.79 -1.60
C GLN A 72 -14.99 20.34 -0.71
N GLN A 73 -15.19 21.66 -0.68
CA GLN A 73 -16.26 22.29 0.11
C GLN A 73 -17.63 21.93 -0.46
N CYS A 74 -17.86 22.12 -1.77
CA CYS A 74 -19.11 21.69 -2.41
C CYS A 74 -19.38 20.19 -2.21
N ALA A 75 -18.37 19.34 -2.42
CA ALA A 75 -18.53 17.91 -2.23
C ALA A 75 -18.90 17.54 -0.78
N THR A 76 -18.39 18.29 0.20
CA THR A 76 -18.73 18.10 1.61
C THR A 76 -20.16 18.54 1.88
N GLU A 77 -20.58 19.69 1.36
CA GLU A 77 -21.95 20.22 1.50
C GLU A 77 -22.97 19.28 0.86
N ASP A 78 -22.73 18.79 -0.36
CA ASP A 78 -23.65 17.90 -1.08
C ASP A 78 -23.82 16.57 -0.35
N ILE A 79 -22.73 16.00 0.19
CA ILE A 79 -22.80 14.77 1.00
C ILE A 79 -23.48 15.05 2.34
N THR A 80 -23.26 16.21 2.94
CA THR A 80 -23.92 16.61 4.20
C THR A 80 -25.43 16.74 3.98
N ALA A 81 -25.87 17.41 2.91
CA ALA A 81 -27.27 17.52 2.55
C ALA A 81 -27.91 16.15 2.30
N ARG A 82 -27.21 15.27 1.57
CA ARG A 82 -27.65 13.87 1.38
C ARG A 82 -27.77 13.13 2.70
N GLY A 83 -26.80 13.27 3.60
CA GLY A 83 -26.82 12.67 4.93
C GLY A 83 -28.04 13.10 5.73
N HIS A 84 -28.35 14.39 5.76
CA HIS A 84 -29.55 14.93 6.41
C HIS A 84 -30.85 14.38 5.80
N ALA A 85 -30.94 14.29 4.46
CA ALA A 85 -32.11 13.74 3.79
C ALA A 85 -32.34 12.25 4.12
N GLU A 86 -31.27 11.44 4.14
CA GLU A 86 -31.38 10.02 4.50
C GLU A 86 -31.73 9.82 5.98
N THR A 87 -31.16 10.61 6.89
CA THR A 87 -31.52 10.53 8.31
C THR A 87 -32.96 10.99 8.54
N ALA A 88 -33.42 12.04 7.86
CA ALA A 88 -34.80 12.52 7.96
C ALA A 88 -35.80 11.48 7.48
N ARG A 89 -35.53 10.79 6.36
CA ARG A 89 -36.36 9.67 5.86
C ARG A 89 -36.49 8.54 6.88
N ALA A 90 -35.44 8.28 7.66
CA ALA A 90 -35.44 7.27 8.70
C ALA A 90 -36.02 7.75 10.05
N GLY A 91 -36.55 8.98 10.12
CA GLY A 91 -37.04 9.57 11.37
C GLY A 91 -35.93 9.90 12.38
N LEU A 92 -34.73 10.17 11.88
CA LEU A 92 -33.52 10.43 12.66
C LEU A 92 -32.99 11.85 12.45
N THR A 93 -32.46 12.43 13.52
CA THR A 93 -31.79 13.72 13.54
C THR A 93 -30.29 13.51 13.60
N TRP A 94 -29.55 14.05 12.64
CA TRP A 94 -28.09 14.07 12.66
C TRP A 94 -27.58 15.31 13.40
N LEU A 95 -26.85 15.10 14.51
CA LEU A 95 -26.41 16.16 15.43
C LEU A 95 -25.04 16.76 15.06
N ASP A 96 -24.16 15.98 14.42
CA ASP A 96 -22.76 16.36 14.17
C ASP A 96 -22.48 16.66 12.69
N SER A 97 -23.08 17.74 12.17
CA SER A 97 -22.81 18.31 10.84
C SER A 97 -21.62 19.30 10.90
N PRO A 98 -20.79 19.45 9.84
CA PRO A 98 -20.87 18.84 8.51
C PRO A 98 -20.14 17.49 8.36
N TRP A 99 -20.27 16.86 7.19
CA TRP A 99 -19.61 15.61 6.82
C TRP A 99 -18.07 15.70 6.91
N ARG A 100 -17.44 14.71 7.56
CA ARG A 100 -15.98 14.60 7.78
C ARG A 100 -15.37 13.32 7.17
N GLY A 101 -16.12 12.60 6.34
CA GLY A 101 -15.67 11.35 5.70
C GLY A 101 -16.32 10.08 6.25
N THR A 102 -16.07 8.96 5.57
CA THR A 102 -16.69 7.65 5.88
C THR A 102 -16.15 6.98 7.14
N ALA A 103 -14.90 7.30 7.52
CA ALA A 103 -14.24 6.77 8.71
C ALA A 103 -14.63 7.49 10.01
N HIS A 104 -15.25 8.68 9.90
CA HIS A 104 -15.69 9.44 11.06
C HIS A 104 -16.93 8.81 11.70
N ARG A 105 -17.09 9.01 13.01
CA ARG A 105 -18.26 8.59 13.79
C ARG A 105 -19.21 9.76 13.99
N TYR A 106 -20.46 9.63 13.58
CA TYR A 106 -21.48 10.67 13.66
C TYR A 106 -22.52 10.34 14.72
N ARG A 107 -22.93 11.32 15.53
CA ARG A 107 -24.05 11.17 16.46
C ARG A 107 -25.39 11.38 15.78
N LEU A 108 -26.28 10.42 16.00
CA LEU A 108 -27.67 10.46 15.56
C LEU A 108 -28.59 10.38 16.77
N ARG A 109 -29.73 11.05 16.69
CA ARG A 109 -30.83 10.98 17.66
C ARG A 109 -32.10 10.51 16.95
N CYS A 110 -32.84 9.55 17.49
CA CYS A 110 -34.16 9.19 16.93
C CYS A 110 -35.28 10.08 17.49
N SER A 111 -36.47 9.99 16.91
CA SER A 111 -37.70 10.65 17.41
C SER A 111 -38.03 10.31 18.87
N GLN A 112 -37.68 9.11 19.34
CA GLN A 112 -37.87 8.67 20.75
C GLN A 112 -36.76 9.16 21.69
N GLY A 113 -35.88 10.07 21.26
CA GLY A 113 -34.83 10.65 22.10
C GLY A 113 -33.55 9.82 22.26
N HIS A 114 -33.47 8.60 21.73
CA HIS A 114 -32.25 7.78 21.81
C HIS A 114 -31.10 8.35 20.98
N GLU A 115 -29.92 8.43 21.59
CA GLU A 115 -28.68 8.86 20.93
C GLU A 115 -27.68 7.71 20.74
N TRP A 116 -27.04 7.67 19.59
CA TRP A 116 -25.94 6.73 19.33
C TRP A 116 -24.97 7.25 18.28
N THR A 117 -23.82 6.58 18.15
CA THR A 117 -22.83 6.88 17.11
C THR A 117 -22.79 5.80 16.03
N CYS A 118 -22.69 6.21 14.76
CA CYS A 118 -22.49 5.30 13.64
C CYS A 118 -21.38 5.79 12.70
N GLY A 119 -20.83 4.88 11.87
CA GLY A 119 -19.84 5.26 10.85
C GLY A 119 -20.50 5.93 9.63
N GLY A 120 -19.76 6.77 8.91
CA GLY A 120 -20.31 7.53 7.78
C GLY A 120 -20.94 6.70 6.67
N GLN A 121 -20.41 5.50 6.39
CA GLN A 121 -21.03 4.60 5.41
C GLN A 121 -22.40 4.07 5.84
N VAL A 122 -22.63 3.90 7.14
CA VAL A 122 -23.93 3.47 7.70
C VAL A 122 -24.91 4.64 7.65
N LEU A 123 -24.46 5.85 7.98
CA LEU A 123 -25.26 7.07 7.89
C LEU A 123 -25.85 7.27 6.48
N LEU A 124 -25.04 7.09 5.43
CA LEU A 124 -25.49 7.26 4.03
C LEU A 124 -26.31 6.09 3.46
N ARG A 125 -26.33 4.92 4.12
CA ARG A 125 -27.04 3.71 3.64
C ARG A 125 -28.34 3.43 4.39
N GLY A 126 -28.71 4.25 5.36
CA GLY A 126 -29.88 4.06 6.21
C GLY A 126 -29.50 3.53 7.58
N ALA A 127 -29.22 4.44 8.51
CA ALA A 127 -29.06 4.11 9.92
C ALA A 127 -30.43 3.82 10.56
N ALA A 128 -30.45 2.93 11.55
CA ALA A 128 -31.66 2.58 12.30
C ALA A 128 -31.39 2.58 13.82
N CYS A 129 -32.38 3.00 14.60
CA CYS A 129 -32.27 3.01 16.05
C CYS A 129 -32.43 1.60 16.63
N ALA A 130 -31.34 1.04 17.17
CA ALA A 130 -31.37 -0.28 17.80
C ALA A 130 -32.11 -0.28 19.16
N ALA A 131 -32.30 0.87 19.81
CA ALA A 131 -33.08 0.99 21.05
C ALA A 131 -34.58 0.93 20.74
N CYS A 132 -35.09 1.73 19.80
CA CYS A 132 -36.48 1.62 19.34
C CYS A 132 -36.80 0.21 18.83
N LYS A 133 -35.88 -0.42 18.05
CA LYS A 133 -36.07 -1.81 17.61
C LYS A 133 -36.12 -2.83 18.76
N ARG A 134 -35.56 -2.51 19.93
CA ARG A 134 -35.62 -3.35 21.13
C ARG A 134 -36.91 -3.14 21.92
N GLU A 135 -37.46 -1.94 21.91
CA GLU A 135 -38.65 -1.53 22.68
C GLU A 135 -39.96 -1.84 21.96
N SER A 136 -40.02 -1.74 20.63
CA SER A 136 -41.26 -1.98 19.87
C SER A 136 -41.77 -3.43 19.87
N GLY A 137 -41.08 -4.36 20.54
CA GLY A 137 -41.39 -5.80 20.48
C GLY A 137 -41.31 -6.37 19.05
N PRO A 138 -41.33 -7.70 18.88
CA PRO A 138 -41.49 -8.29 17.56
C PRO A 138 -42.94 -8.11 17.06
N LEU A 139 -43.11 -7.82 15.77
CA LEU A 139 -44.41 -7.89 15.10
C LEU A 139 -44.95 -9.33 15.18
N PRO A 140 -46.28 -9.55 15.23
CA PRO A 140 -46.89 -10.88 15.40
C PRO A 140 -46.52 -11.94 14.36
N GLY A 141 -45.86 -11.58 13.26
CA GLY A 141 -45.37 -12.50 12.22
C GLY A 141 -43.94 -13.04 12.40
N ASP A 142 -43.15 -12.51 13.34
CA ASP A 142 -41.72 -12.88 13.53
C ASP A 142 -41.48 -13.98 14.58
N LEU A 143 -42.54 -14.39 15.29
CA LEU A 143 -42.47 -15.42 16.32
C LEU A 143 -42.79 -16.79 15.72
N LEU A 144 -41.82 -17.71 15.80
CA LEU A 144 -42.03 -19.11 15.43
C LEU A 144 -43.15 -19.72 16.30
N PRO A 145 -44.21 -20.29 15.71
CA PRO A 145 -45.27 -20.97 16.46
C PRO A 145 -44.69 -22.11 17.32
N GLY A 146 -45.07 -22.16 18.60
CA GLY A 146 -44.52 -23.15 19.54
C GLY A 146 -43.01 -23.00 19.81
N GLY A 147 -42.45 -21.79 19.66
CA GLY A 147 -41.00 -21.57 19.77
C GLY A 147 -40.38 -22.06 21.08
N LEU A 148 -41.08 -21.90 22.21
CA LEU A 148 -40.62 -22.41 23.51
C LEU A 148 -40.63 -23.94 23.58
N GLU A 149 -41.68 -24.56 23.04
CA GLU A 149 -41.83 -26.03 22.98
C GLU A 149 -40.72 -26.65 22.14
N ARG A 150 -40.38 -26.04 21.00
CA ARG A 150 -39.27 -26.46 20.13
C ARG A 150 -37.92 -26.35 20.84
N LEU A 151 -37.68 -25.27 21.60
CA LEU A 151 -36.47 -25.13 22.40
C LEU A 151 -36.40 -26.18 23.52
N ASN A 152 -37.53 -26.46 24.17
CA ASN A 152 -37.66 -27.51 25.18
C ASN A 152 -37.43 -28.91 24.61
N ALA A 153 -38.02 -29.22 23.45
CA ALA A 153 -37.82 -30.49 22.76
C ALA A 153 -36.36 -30.70 22.36
N THR A 154 -35.74 -29.68 21.73
CA THR A 154 -34.32 -29.72 21.34
C THR A 154 -33.40 -29.85 22.56
N ALA A 155 -33.77 -29.25 23.70
CA ALA A 155 -33.04 -29.41 24.94
C ALA A 155 -33.09 -30.86 25.44
N ARG A 156 -34.28 -31.47 25.46
CA ARG A 156 -34.48 -32.87 25.87
C ARG A 156 -33.71 -33.85 24.99
N GLU A 157 -33.76 -33.68 23.66
CA GLU A 157 -32.97 -34.47 22.71
C GLU A 157 -31.47 -34.43 23.02
N ARG A 158 -30.96 -33.29 23.50
CA ARG A 158 -29.55 -33.07 23.84
C ARG A 158 -29.23 -33.38 25.29
N ARG A 159 -30.09 -34.19 25.93
CA ARG A 159 -30.02 -34.58 27.35
C ARG A 159 -29.90 -33.38 28.27
N GLY A 160 -30.63 -32.30 28.02
CA GLY A 160 -30.65 -31.12 28.88
C GLY A 160 -32.06 -30.52 29.01
N LYS A 161 -32.17 -29.37 29.66
CA LYS A 161 -33.43 -28.66 29.90
C LYS A 161 -33.28 -27.16 29.61
N CYS A 162 -34.33 -26.55 29.07
CA CYS A 162 -34.42 -25.09 28.99
C CYS A 162 -34.94 -24.58 30.34
N LEU A 163 -34.27 -23.57 30.89
CA LEU A 163 -34.67 -22.90 32.14
C LEU A 163 -35.51 -21.65 31.86
N SER A 164 -35.59 -21.19 30.61
CA SER A 164 -36.40 -20.05 30.23
C SER A 164 -37.87 -20.45 30.08
N VAL A 165 -38.77 -19.66 30.69
CA VAL A 165 -40.22 -19.90 30.74
C VAL A 165 -41.03 -19.16 29.68
N SER A 166 -40.41 -18.26 28.92
CA SER A 166 -41.08 -17.48 27.87
C SER A 166 -40.24 -17.40 26.60
N TYR A 167 -40.92 -17.38 25.44
CA TYR A 167 -40.28 -17.27 24.13
C TYR A 167 -40.45 -15.85 23.58
N MET A 168 -39.32 -15.19 23.35
CA MET A 168 -39.23 -13.78 22.91
C MET A 168 -38.57 -13.67 21.52
N GLY A 169 -38.64 -14.74 20.71
CA GLY A 169 -38.12 -14.80 19.35
C GLY A 169 -36.73 -15.45 19.21
N MET A 170 -36.33 -15.73 17.96
CA MET A 170 -35.13 -16.56 17.67
C MET A 170 -33.79 -15.88 18.02
N VAL A 171 -33.74 -14.54 18.06
CA VAL A 171 -32.47 -13.82 18.29
C VAL A 171 -32.15 -13.66 19.78
N ARG A 172 -33.15 -13.83 20.66
CA ARG A 172 -32.99 -13.68 22.10
C ARG A 172 -32.25 -14.85 22.72
N ALA A 173 -31.50 -14.56 23.78
CA ALA A 173 -30.79 -15.54 24.57
C ALA A 173 -31.74 -16.20 25.58
N TYR A 174 -31.65 -17.52 25.66
CA TYR A 174 -32.37 -18.38 26.58
C TYR A 174 -31.37 -19.15 27.44
N ARG A 175 -31.75 -19.44 28.68
CA ARG A 175 -30.93 -20.20 29.63
C ARG A 175 -31.21 -21.69 29.47
N PHE A 176 -30.15 -22.48 29.36
CA PHE A 176 -30.21 -23.93 29.24
C PHE A 176 -29.29 -24.58 30.27
N GLU A 177 -29.64 -25.79 30.69
CA GLU A 177 -28.81 -26.68 31.49
C GLU A 177 -28.57 -27.96 30.70
N CYS A 178 -27.30 -28.35 30.48
CA CYS A 178 -26.99 -29.62 29.82
C CYS A 178 -27.01 -30.79 30.81
N GLY A 179 -26.97 -32.02 30.32
CA GLY A 179 -26.98 -33.24 31.14
C GLY A 179 -25.73 -33.45 31.98
N ALA A 180 -24.67 -32.66 31.78
CA ALA A 180 -23.51 -32.59 32.66
C ALA A 180 -23.64 -31.49 33.74
N GLY A 181 -24.81 -30.89 33.91
CA GLY A 181 -25.10 -29.86 34.91
C GLY A 181 -24.63 -28.45 34.57
N HIS A 182 -24.14 -28.19 33.35
CA HIS A 182 -23.68 -26.85 32.97
C HIS A 182 -24.84 -25.94 32.58
N ILE A 183 -24.95 -24.80 33.27
CA ILE A 183 -25.88 -23.72 32.92
C ILE A 183 -25.20 -22.75 31.94
N PHE A 184 -25.86 -22.44 30.81
CA PHE A 184 -25.35 -21.53 29.79
C PHE A 184 -26.46 -20.78 29.05
N GLU A 185 -26.11 -19.65 28.45
CA GLU A 185 -27.01 -18.83 27.64
C GLU A 185 -26.71 -18.93 26.14
N ARG A 186 -27.76 -19.12 25.34
CA ARG A 186 -27.68 -19.23 23.88
C ARG A 186 -28.92 -18.66 23.20
N SER A 187 -28.76 -18.12 21.99
CA SER A 187 -29.90 -17.65 21.22
C SER A 187 -30.75 -18.80 20.67
N GLY A 188 -32.05 -18.57 20.52
CA GLY A 188 -32.96 -19.57 19.95
C GLY A 188 -32.54 -20.06 18.54
N SER A 189 -32.04 -19.15 17.70
CA SER A 189 -31.48 -19.45 16.37
C SER A 189 -30.21 -20.30 16.43
N ALA A 190 -29.37 -20.10 17.45
CA ALA A 190 -28.15 -20.89 17.62
C ALA A 190 -28.47 -22.35 17.99
N VAL A 191 -29.52 -22.56 18.79
CA VAL A 191 -29.95 -23.88 19.23
C VAL A 191 -30.74 -24.60 18.13
N LEU A 192 -31.77 -23.96 17.56
CA LEU A 192 -32.70 -24.59 16.62
C LEU A 192 -32.14 -24.70 15.19
N GLN A 193 -31.43 -23.69 14.69
CA GLN A 193 -30.96 -23.68 13.29
C GLN A 193 -29.51 -24.11 13.14
N ARG A 194 -28.62 -23.64 14.01
CA ARG A 194 -27.17 -23.91 13.92
C ARG A 194 -26.73 -25.13 14.72
N GLY A 195 -27.63 -25.71 15.50
CA GLY A 195 -27.37 -26.89 16.32
C GLY A 195 -26.28 -26.68 17.38
N ALA A 196 -26.01 -25.46 17.84
CA ALA A 196 -25.06 -25.18 18.91
C ALA A 196 -25.70 -25.44 20.29
N TRP A 197 -25.04 -26.25 21.14
CA TRP A 197 -25.53 -26.60 22.49
C TRP A 197 -24.63 -26.01 23.60
N CYS A 198 -24.05 -26.87 24.43
CA CYS A 198 -23.19 -26.50 25.55
C CYS A 198 -21.78 -26.11 25.07
N PRO A 199 -21.24 -24.96 25.53
CA PRO A 199 -19.86 -24.55 25.24
C PRO A 199 -18.83 -25.25 26.14
N LYS A 200 -19.24 -25.77 27.31
CA LYS A 200 -18.36 -26.39 28.31
C LYS A 200 -18.26 -27.91 28.17
N CYS A 201 -19.27 -28.57 27.61
CA CYS A 201 -19.15 -29.99 27.30
C CYS A 201 -18.11 -30.19 26.18
N PRO A 202 -17.19 -31.16 26.32
CA PRO A 202 -16.25 -31.47 25.26
C PRO A 202 -17.05 -31.89 24.02
N ARG A 203 -17.04 -31.04 22.98
CA ARG A 203 -17.45 -31.50 21.66
C ARG A 203 -16.51 -32.63 21.30
N PRO A 204 -16.98 -33.80 20.85
CA PRO A 204 -16.08 -34.78 20.27
C PRO A 204 -15.49 -34.16 19.00
N ARG A 205 -14.34 -33.48 19.15
CA ARG A 205 -13.44 -33.26 18.03
C ARG A 205 -12.91 -34.65 17.74
N LYS A 206 -13.50 -35.33 16.75
CA LYS A 206 -12.85 -36.49 16.14
C LYS A 206 -11.50 -36.01 15.60
N LEU A 207 -10.45 -36.08 16.42
CA LEU A 207 -9.11 -36.31 15.91
C LEU A 207 -9.18 -37.72 15.35
N LEU A 208 -9.53 -37.82 14.07
CA LEU A 208 -9.47 -39.11 13.39
C LEU A 208 -8.00 -39.53 13.41
N ALA A 209 -7.71 -40.66 14.05
CA ALA A 209 -6.42 -41.34 13.95
C ALA A 209 -6.01 -41.51 12.47
N ASP A 210 -7.00 -41.62 11.57
CA ASP A 210 -6.85 -41.84 10.12
C ASP A 210 -6.75 -40.53 9.31
N GLY A 211 -6.47 -39.39 9.95
CA GLY A 211 -6.44 -38.08 9.29
C GLY A 211 -5.43 -38.00 8.14
N LEU A 212 -4.29 -38.68 8.28
CA LEU A 212 -3.26 -38.75 7.23
C LEU A 212 -3.71 -39.68 6.09
N GLU A 213 -4.24 -40.86 6.41
CA GLU A 213 -4.71 -41.84 5.44
C GLU A 213 -5.83 -41.27 4.57
N ARG A 214 -6.81 -40.60 5.18
CA ARG A 214 -7.88 -39.91 4.44
C ARG A 214 -7.34 -38.82 3.52
N LEU A 215 -6.32 -38.09 3.97
CA LEU A 215 -5.70 -37.03 3.18
C LEU A 215 -4.88 -37.61 2.01
N GLN A 216 -4.20 -38.73 2.24
CA GLN A 216 -3.45 -39.47 1.22
C GLN A 216 -4.38 -40.15 0.22
N ALA A 217 -5.47 -40.79 0.67
CA ALA A 217 -6.50 -41.37 -0.18
C ALA A 217 -7.20 -40.30 -1.04
N ALA A 218 -7.55 -39.15 -0.44
CA ALA A 218 -8.12 -38.01 -1.15
C ALA A 218 -7.16 -37.40 -2.19
N ALA A 219 -5.85 -37.43 -1.92
CA ALA A 219 -4.82 -37.02 -2.87
C ALA A 219 -4.69 -38.03 -4.02
N LYS A 220 -4.69 -39.33 -3.71
CA LYS A 220 -4.59 -40.43 -4.69
C LYS A 220 -5.79 -40.46 -5.62
N ALA A 221 -7.01 -40.33 -5.07
CA ALA A 221 -8.25 -40.27 -5.84
C ALA A 221 -8.29 -39.09 -6.84
N ARG A 222 -7.59 -37.99 -6.51
CA ARG A 222 -7.46 -36.81 -7.39
C ARG A 222 -6.21 -36.85 -8.28
N GLY A 223 -5.61 -38.02 -8.44
CA GLY A 223 -4.43 -38.21 -9.29
C GLY A 223 -3.20 -37.46 -8.78
N GLY A 224 -2.88 -37.59 -7.49
CA GLY A 224 -1.64 -37.05 -6.92
C GLY A 224 -1.30 -37.69 -5.57
N MET A 225 -0.40 -37.06 -4.83
CA MET A 225 0.11 -37.57 -3.55
C MET A 225 0.30 -36.45 -2.53
N CYS A 226 0.08 -36.77 -1.27
CA CYS A 226 0.46 -35.91 -0.14
C CYS A 226 1.93 -36.16 0.19
N LEU A 227 2.74 -35.10 0.24
CA LEU A 227 4.16 -35.16 0.58
C LEU A 227 4.41 -34.92 2.08
N SER A 228 3.37 -34.55 2.84
CA SER A 228 3.50 -34.30 4.27
C SER A 228 3.52 -35.64 5.04
N PRO A 229 4.51 -35.86 5.93
CA PRO A 229 4.69 -37.13 6.63
C PRO A 229 3.74 -37.33 7.82
N ARG A 230 3.12 -36.25 8.31
CA ARG A 230 2.21 -36.25 9.47
C ARG A 230 1.01 -35.37 9.20
N PHE A 231 -0.13 -35.76 9.75
CA PHE A 231 -1.35 -34.95 9.71
C PHE A 231 -1.43 -34.05 10.95
N LEU A 232 -1.30 -32.74 10.73
CA LEU A 232 -1.30 -31.73 11.81
C LEU A 232 -2.68 -31.05 11.98
N GLY A 233 -3.72 -31.57 11.32
CA GLY A 233 -5.09 -31.06 11.40
C GLY A 233 -5.59 -30.41 10.10
N THR A 234 -6.91 -30.24 10.01
CA THR A 234 -7.60 -29.72 8.80
C THR A 234 -7.30 -28.25 8.50
N ALA A 235 -6.96 -27.46 9.53
CA ALA A 235 -6.58 -26.06 9.42
C ALA A 235 -5.08 -25.84 9.17
N VAL A 236 -4.29 -26.90 9.04
CA VAL A 236 -2.85 -26.82 8.77
C VAL A 236 -2.58 -27.05 7.29
N ARG A 237 -1.60 -26.31 6.76
CA ARG A 237 -1.14 -26.45 5.38
C ARG A 237 -0.27 -27.69 5.23
N HIS A 238 -0.62 -28.54 4.28
CA HIS A 238 0.11 -29.73 3.91
C HIS A 238 0.62 -29.57 2.47
N ARG A 239 1.69 -30.29 2.13
CA ARG A 239 2.31 -30.25 0.80
C ARG A 239 1.75 -31.38 -0.06
N PHE A 240 1.43 -31.07 -1.31
CA PHE A 240 0.87 -32.00 -2.28
C PHE A 240 1.62 -31.94 -3.60
N LYS A 241 1.56 -33.03 -4.37
CA LYS A 241 2.07 -33.14 -5.74
C LYS A 241 1.02 -33.81 -6.63
N CYS A 242 0.67 -33.22 -7.77
CA CYS A 242 -0.25 -33.86 -8.72
C CYS A 242 0.48 -34.80 -9.70
N ALA A 243 -0.27 -35.59 -10.46
CA ALA A 243 0.23 -36.50 -11.49
C ALA A 243 1.05 -35.78 -12.57
N ARG A 244 0.73 -34.51 -12.88
CA ARG A 244 1.50 -33.67 -13.81
C ARG A 244 2.78 -33.07 -13.19
N GLY A 245 3.13 -33.46 -11.96
CA GLY A 245 4.36 -33.05 -11.29
C GLY A 245 4.31 -31.71 -10.54
N HIS A 246 3.19 -30.97 -10.57
CA HIS A 246 3.09 -29.71 -9.85
C HIS A 246 3.03 -29.94 -8.34
N SER A 247 3.89 -29.26 -7.58
CA SER A 247 3.85 -29.25 -6.12
C SER A 247 3.28 -27.95 -5.56
N TRP A 248 2.42 -28.01 -4.54
CA TRP A 248 1.89 -26.83 -3.86
C TRP A 248 1.57 -27.12 -2.39
N THR A 249 1.28 -26.07 -1.62
CA THR A 249 0.80 -26.18 -0.24
C THR A 249 -0.66 -25.76 -0.12
N ALA A 250 -1.50 -26.58 0.49
CA ALA A 250 -2.92 -26.29 0.71
C ALA A 250 -3.38 -26.75 2.10
N LEU A 251 -4.46 -26.17 2.61
CA LEU A 251 -5.07 -26.63 3.86
C LEU A 251 -5.64 -28.03 3.66
N ALA A 252 -5.44 -28.93 4.63
CA ALA A 252 -5.99 -30.29 4.54
C ALA A 252 -7.52 -30.28 4.43
N GLY A 253 -8.21 -29.35 5.12
CA GLY A 253 -9.66 -29.18 5.00
C GLY A 253 -10.12 -28.80 3.58
N THR A 254 -9.33 -28.02 2.84
CA THR A 254 -9.64 -27.68 1.45
C THR A 254 -9.58 -28.92 0.56
N VAL A 255 -8.55 -29.76 0.72
CA VAL A 255 -8.40 -30.99 -0.07
C VAL A 255 -9.47 -32.04 0.27
N LEU A 256 -9.83 -32.15 1.55
CA LEU A 256 -10.80 -33.14 2.01
C LEU A 256 -12.25 -32.76 1.65
N TYR A 257 -12.63 -31.49 1.81
CA TYR A 257 -14.03 -31.08 1.76
C TYR A 257 -14.40 -30.21 0.55
N THR A 258 -13.44 -29.80 -0.27
CA THR A 258 -13.73 -29.01 -1.49
C THR A 258 -13.30 -29.75 -2.76
N SER A 259 -13.85 -29.34 -3.89
CA SER A 259 -13.48 -29.83 -5.22
C SER A 259 -12.14 -29.27 -5.72
N SER A 260 -11.51 -28.34 -4.99
CA SER A 260 -10.29 -27.68 -5.42
C SER A 260 -9.03 -28.53 -5.17
N TRP A 261 -8.25 -28.77 -6.23
CA TRP A 261 -7.04 -29.60 -6.19
C TRP A 261 -5.80 -28.85 -6.67
N CYS A 262 -5.36 -29.06 -7.91
CA CYS A 262 -4.23 -28.38 -8.50
C CYS A 262 -4.71 -27.19 -9.35
N ARG A 263 -4.56 -25.96 -8.84
CA ARG A 263 -4.92 -24.73 -9.56
C ARG A 263 -4.19 -24.62 -10.90
N ARG A 264 -2.95 -25.11 -10.98
CA ARG A 264 -2.16 -25.13 -12.23
C ARG A 264 -2.76 -26.09 -13.24
N CYS A 265 -3.09 -27.33 -12.86
CA CYS A 265 -3.74 -28.27 -13.78
C CYS A 265 -5.14 -27.83 -14.21
N HIS A 266 -5.89 -27.18 -13.33
CA HIS A 266 -7.20 -26.60 -13.66
C HIS A 266 -7.05 -25.46 -14.67
N HIS A 267 -6.09 -24.56 -14.46
CA HIS A 267 -5.79 -23.48 -15.40
C HIS A 267 -5.26 -24.01 -16.74
N ASP A 268 -4.36 -24.99 -16.70
CA ASP A 268 -3.83 -25.66 -17.90
C ASP A 268 -4.91 -26.41 -18.66
N ALA A 269 -5.89 -27.03 -17.98
CA ALA A 269 -7.02 -27.70 -18.63
C ALA A 269 -7.96 -26.71 -19.33
N LEU A 270 -8.28 -25.59 -18.66
CA LEU A 270 -9.03 -24.48 -19.27
C LEU A 270 -8.31 -23.86 -20.47
N LEU A 271 -6.97 -23.88 -20.47
CA LEU A 271 -6.15 -23.34 -21.55
C LEU A 271 -5.79 -24.36 -22.62
N ALA A 272 -5.93 -25.67 -22.40
CA ALA A 272 -5.53 -26.69 -23.36
C ALA A 272 -6.56 -26.90 -24.48
N ALA A 273 -7.85 -26.66 -24.23
CA ALA A 273 -8.91 -26.86 -25.23
C ALA A 273 -8.72 -25.94 -26.46
N ASP A 274 -8.42 -24.65 -26.25
CA ASP A 274 -8.26 -23.65 -27.32
C ASP A 274 -6.91 -22.89 -27.25
N GLY A 275 -5.92 -23.45 -26.54
CA GLY A 275 -4.69 -22.75 -26.17
C GLY A 275 -3.83 -22.32 -27.35
N LEU A 276 -3.75 -23.17 -28.38
CA LEU A 276 -3.01 -22.85 -29.61
C LEU A 276 -3.70 -21.76 -30.41
N ALA A 277 -5.02 -21.87 -30.60
CA ALA A 277 -5.81 -20.91 -31.36
C ALA A 277 -5.75 -19.51 -30.73
N ARG A 278 -5.90 -19.41 -29.41
CA ARG A 278 -5.75 -18.13 -28.68
C ARG A 278 -4.34 -17.56 -28.77
N LEU A 279 -3.32 -18.41 -28.75
CA LEU A 279 -1.93 -17.99 -28.87
C LEU A 279 -1.63 -17.49 -30.30
N GLN A 280 -2.19 -18.14 -31.32
CA GLN A 280 -2.11 -17.72 -32.72
C GLN A 280 -2.88 -16.41 -32.95
N GLN A 281 -4.07 -16.25 -32.37
CA GLN A 281 -4.82 -14.99 -32.40
C GLN A 281 -4.07 -13.84 -31.71
N ALA A 282 -3.48 -14.09 -30.53
CA ALA A 282 -2.66 -13.10 -29.83
C ALA A 282 -1.41 -12.70 -30.64
N ALA A 283 -0.85 -13.64 -31.39
CA ALA A 283 0.24 -13.36 -32.32
C ALA A 283 -0.21 -12.48 -33.49
N HIS A 284 -1.35 -12.85 -34.10
CA HIS A 284 -1.91 -12.13 -35.24
C HIS A 284 -2.32 -10.68 -34.88
N ALA A 285 -2.89 -10.48 -33.69
CA ALA A 285 -3.21 -9.14 -33.16
C ALA A 285 -1.98 -8.23 -32.97
N ARG A 286 -0.77 -8.79 -33.00
CA ARG A 286 0.51 -8.06 -32.92
C ARG A 286 1.29 -8.15 -34.23
N GLU A 287 0.58 -8.41 -35.33
CA GLU A 287 1.12 -8.54 -36.68
C GLU A 287 2.25 -9.58 -36.78
N GLY A 288 2.16 -10.65 -35.98
CA GLY A 288 3.12 -11.74 -36.03
C GLY A 288 2.44 -13.10 -36.09
N SER A 289 3.24 -14.16 -36.13
CA SER A 289 2.77 -15.53 -36.24
C SER A 289 3.42 -16.43 -35.19
N CYS A 290 2.63 -17.36 -34.67
CA CYS A 290 3.13 -18.45 -33.85
C CYS A 290 3.56 -19.59 -34.77
N VAL A 291 4.87 -19.89 -34.79
CA VAL A 291 5.46 -20.95 -35.63
C VAL A 291 5.25 -22.34 -35.01
N SER A 292 5.00 -22.41 -33.70
CA SER A 292 4.73 -23.67 -33.02
C SER A 292 3.40 -24.27 -33.48
N LYS A 293 3.45 -25.52 -33.99
CA LYS A 293 2.26 -26.30 -34.43
C LYS A 293 1.51 -27.00 -33.29
N ARG A 294 2.09 -27.08 -32.08
CA ARG A 294 1.49 -27.74 -30.90
C ARG A 294 1.57 -26.82 -29.68
N TYR A 295 0.52 -26.81 -28.86
CA TYR A 295 0.49 -26.06 -27.62
C TYR A 295 1.20 -26.83 -26.49
N ALA A 296 2.42 -26.45 -26.17
CA ALA A 296 3.20 -27.00 -25.05
C ALA A 296 2.78 -26.48 -23.65
N GLY A 297 1.59 -25.86 -23.51
CA GLY A 297 1.06 -25.35 -22.24
C GLY A 297 1.34 -23.87 -21.94
N TYR A 298 0.81 -23.36 -20.82
CA TYR A 298 0.87 -21.95 -20.43
C TYR A 298 2.31 -21.46 -20.15
N HIS A 299 3.12 -22.29 -19.51
CA HIS A 299 4.55 -22.05 -19.30
C HIS A 299 5.43 -22.73 -20.37
N GLY A 300 4.82 -23.40 -21.34
CA GLY A 300 5.52 -24.06 -22.44
C GLY A 300 6.23 -23.04 -23.33
N ARG A 301 7.38 -23.45 -23.87
CA ARG A 301 8.16 -22.64 -24.81
C ARG A 301 7.60 -22.77 -26.22
N HIS A 302 7.23 -21.64 -26.82
CA HIS A 302 6.70 -21.56 -28.19
C HIS A 302 7.56 -20.63 -29.03
N ARG A 303 7.62 -20.91 -30.34
CA ARG A 303 8.36 -20.11 -31.33
C ARG A 303 7.44 -19.09 -31.98
N PHE A 304 7.91 -17.85 -32.09
CA PHE A 304 7.18 -16.74 -32.69
C PHE A 304 8.00 -16.01 -33.75
N LEU A 305 7.29 -15.39 -34.68
CA LEU A 305 7.80 -14.50 -35.72
C LEU A 305 7.01 -13.18 -35.65
N CYS A 306 7.70 -12.05 -35.66
CA CYS A 306 7.10 -10.70 -35.65
C CYS A 306 7.02 -10.15 -37.08
N ALA A 307 6.18 -9.13 -37.33
CA ALA A 307 6.13 -8.35 -38.58
C ALA A 307 7.51 -7.94 -39.11
N HIS A 308 8.44 -7.58 -38.22
CA HIS A 308 9.81 -7.20 -38.59
C HIS A 308 10.75 -8.40 -38.89
N GLY A 309 10.22 -9.62 -39.00
CA GLY A 309 10.99 -10.83 -39.32
C GLY A 309 11.77 -11.44 -38.13
N HIS A 310 11.67 -10.87 -36.94
CA HIS A 310 12.39 -11.38 -35.77
C HIS A 310 11.80 -12.71 -35.29
N ARG A 311 12.67 -13.70 -35.09
CA ARG A 311 12.33 -15.03 -34.54
C ARG A 311 12.78 -15.14 -33.10
N TRP A 312 11.89 -15.53 -32.19
CA TRP A 312 12.25 -15.78 -30.79
C TRP A 312 11.44 -16.91 -30.16
N VAL A 313 11.91 -17.37 -29.01
CA VAL A 313 11.25 -18.39 -28.19
C VAL A 313 10.82 -17.76 -26.87
N THR A 314 9.54 -17.87 -26.52
CA THR A 314 9.03 -17.42 -25.21
C THR A 314 7.87 -18.28 -24.75
N SER A 315 7.40 -18.04 -23.51
CA SER A 315 6.24 -18.74 -22.96
C SER A 315 4.92 -18.08 -23.34
N ALA A 316 3.84 -18.87 -23.47
CA ALA A 316 2.50 -18.34 -23.72
C ALA A 316 2.07 -17.32 -22.64
N GLN A 317 2.45 -17.53 -21.38
CA GLN A 317 2.23 -16.57 -20.30
C GLN A 317 2.76 -15.17 -20.61
N SER A 318 3.98 -15.07 -21.15
CA SER A 318 4.62 -13.79 -21.45
C SER A 318 3.83 -13.02 -22.51
N VAL A 319 3.39 -13.73 -23.55
CA VAL A 319 2.57 -13.20 -24.63
C VAL A 319 1.21 -12.72 -24.12
N PHE A 320 0.52 -13.53 -23.32
CA PHE A 320 -0.77 -13.15 -22.74
C PHE A 320 -0.69 -11.98 -21.75
N ARG A 321 0.47 -11.78 -21.10
CA ARG A 321 0.74 -10.62 -20.23
C ARG A 321 1.14 -9.36 -21.01
N GLY A 322 1.23 -9.43 -22.34
CA GLY A 322 1.47 -8.29 -23.21
C GLY A 322 2.92 -8.11 -23.67
N ALA A 323 3.84 -9.02 -23.33
CA ALA A 323 5.20 -8.99 -23.84
C ALA A 323 5.29 -9.77 -25.16
N TRP A 324 5.76 -9.10 -26.23
CA TRP A 324 5.77 -9.64 -27.59
C TRP A 324 7.20 -9.93 -28.08
N CYS A 325 7.74 -9.12 -28.98
CA CYS A 325 9.06 -9.28 -29.56
C CYS A 325 10.11 -8.51 -28.75
N PRO A 326 11.13 -9.16 -28.18
CA PRO A 326 12.16 -8.51 -27.36
C PRO A 326 12.99 -7.52 -28.17
N THR A 327 13.36 -7.86 -29.41
CA THR A 327 14.15 -6.97 -30.29
C THR A 327 13.38 -5.72 -30.67
N CYS A 328 12.08 -5.85 -31.01
CA CYS A 328 11.23 -4.68 -31.29
C CYS A 328 10.94 -3.88 -30.02
N ALA A 329 10.71 -4.54 -28.88
CA ALA A 329 10.52 -3.86 -27.60
C ALA A 329 11.77 -3.09 -27.17
N GLU A 330 12.96 -3.63 -27.40
CA GLU A 330 14.24 -2.95 -27.16
C GLU A 330 14.46 -1.80 -28.14
N ALA A 331 14.13 -1.98 -29.43
CA ALA A 331 14.17 -0.90 -30.42
C ALA A 331 13.17 0.23 -30.10
N HIS A 332 11.97 -0.09 -29.61
CA HIS A 332 10.98 0.88 -29.15
C HIS A 332 11.36 1.52 -27.80
N ALA A 333 11.98 0.78 -26.89
CA ALA A 333 12.55 1.34 -25.66
C ALA A 333 13.72 2.28 -25.98
N GLY A 334 14.53 1.95 -26.98
CA GLY A 334 15.57 2.83 -27.53
C GLY A 334 15.00 4.08 -28.18
N LYS A 335 13.95 3.96 -29.00
CA LYS A 335 13.23 5.10 -29.61
C LYS A 335 12.49 5.97 -28.58
N SER A 336 11.90 5.37 -27.55
CA SER A 336 11.22 6.09 -26.47
C SER A 336 12.19 6.81 -25.50
N LEU A 337 13.50 6.56 -25.62
CA LEU A 337 14.56 7.24 -24.86
C LEU A 337 15.34 8.28 -25.69
N LEU A 338 15.05 8.39 -26.99
CA LEU A 338 15.47 9.51 -27.81
C LEU A 338 14.48 10.67 -27.55
N LEU A 339 14.68 11.41 -26.46
CA LEU A 339 14.40 12.83 -26.58
C LEU A 339 15.33 13.33 -27.69
N SER A 340 14.78 13.96 -28.72
CA SER A 340 15.57 14.64 -29.78
C SER A 340 16.73 15.46 -29.21
N ASP A 341 16.54 15.99 -27.99
CA ASP A 341 17.46 16.90 -27.31
C ASP A 341 18.36 16.19 -26.28
N GLY A 342 18.42 14.85 -26.28
CA GLY A 342 19.17 14.06 -25.29
C GLY A 342 20.66 14.41 -25.22
N LEU A 343 21.28 14.66 -26.38
CA LEU A 343 22.67 15.11 -26.46
C LEU A 343 22.83 16.55 -25.98
N ALA A 344 21.93 17.45 -26.37
CA ALA A 344 21.96 18.86 -26.00
C ALA A 344 21.84 19.03 -24.48
N ARG A 345 20.94 18.26 -23.84
CA ARG A 345 20.81 18.23 -22.38
C ARG A 345 22.06 17.71 -21.68
N LEU A 346 22.71 16.69 -22.25
CA LEU A 346 23.94 16.11 -21.68
C LEU A 346 25.12 17.09 -21.80
N LYS A 347 25.25 17.79 -22.93
CA LYS A 347 26.25 18.85 -23.16
C LYS A 347 26.00 20.06 -22.26
N SER A 348 24.77 20.57 -22.21
CA SER A 348 24.41 21.69 -21.33
C SER A 348 24.62 21.37 -19.84
N HIS A 349 24.33 20.13 -19.41
CA HIS A 349 24.59 19.71 -18.04
C HIS A 349 26.10 19.56 -17.75
N ALA A 350 26.88 19.11 -18.74
CA ALA A 350 28.34 19.08 -18.63
C ALA A 350 28.93 20.49 -18.46
N GLU A 351 28.46 21.44 -19.27
CA GLU A 351 28.86 22.85 -19.24
C GLU A 351 28.49 23.50 -17.90
N ALA A 352 27.27 23.26 -17.41
CA ALA A 352 26.82 23.75 -16.11
C ALA A 352 27.69 23.24 -14.93
N LEU A 353 28.32 22.07 -15.09
CA LEU A 353 29.25 21.49 -14.12
C LEU A 353 30.72 21.83 -14.41
N GLY A 354 30.95 22.81 -15.30
CA GLY A 354 32.26 23.30 -15.66
C GLY A 354 33.08 22.27 -16.44
N GLY A 355 32.47 21.46 -17.30
CA GLY A 355 33.20 20.54 -18.15
C GLY A 355 32.53 20.30 -19.50
N VAL A 356 33.03 19.31 -20.24
CA VAL A 356 32.60 19.04 -21.62
C VAL A 356 32.32 17.55 -21.83
N CYS A 357 31.31 17.26 -22.65
CA CYS A 357 31.06 15.93 -23.18
C CYS A 357 31.85 15.77 -24.50
N LEU A 358 32.72 14.76 -24.57
CA LEU A 358 33.62 14.53 -25.71
C LEU A 358 32.98 13.72 -26.83
N ASP A 359 31.82 13.10 -26.60
CA ASP A 359 31.13 12.31 -27.63
C ASP A 359 30.10 13.16 -28.40
N GLU A 360 30.02 12.89 -29.71
CA GLU A 360 29.19 13.64 -30.66
C GLU A 360 27.84 12.97 -30.97
N THR A 361 27.65 11.71 -30.60
CA THR A 361 26.45 10.93 -30.90
C THR A 361 25.71 10.52 -29.63
N PHE A 362 24.36 10.59 -29.65
CA PHE A 362 23.53 10.17 -28.52
C PHE A 362 22.68 8.96 -28.87
N ILE A 363 23.06 7.80 -28.32
CA ILE A 363 22.38 6.51 -28.56
C ILE A 363 21.37 6.21 -27.44
N GLY A 364 21.47 6.84 -26.26
CA GLY A 364 20.49 6.76 -25.19
C GLY A 364 21.07 6.93 -23.78
N THR A 365 20.24 7.31 -22.80
CA THR A 365 20.67 7.66 -21.43
C THR A 365 21.32 6.51 -20.65
N ALA A 366 21.08 5.25 -21.02
CA ALA A 366 21.67 4.08 -20.36
C ALA A 366 23.09 3.75 -20.84
N ARG A 367 23.56 4.38 -21.93
CA ARG A 367 24.90 4.19 -22.49
C ARG A 367 25.93 5.06 -21.79
N THR A 368 27.20 4.69 -21.98
CA THR A 368 28.36 5.37 -21.45
C THR A 368 28.91 6.37 -22.45
N TYR A 369 29.25 7.56 -21.97
CA TYR A 369 29.80 8.69 -22.72
C TYR A 369 31.08 9.17 -22.05
N ARG A 370 31.98 9.78 -22.81
CA ARG A 370 33.23 10.37 -22.35
C ARG A 370 33.04 11.84 -21.96
N PHE A 371 33.56 12.20 -20.80
CA PHE A 371 33.48 13.56 -20.24
C PHE A 371 34.85 14.04 -19.78
N ARG A 372 35.05 15.36 -19.80
CA ARG A 372 36.21 16.05 -19.24
C ARG A 372 35.75 17.17 -18.30
N CYS A 373 36.23 17.22 -17.06
CA CYS A 373 35.89 18.30 -16.12
C CYS A 373 36.84 19.50 -16.24
N ALA A 374 36.51 20.64 -15.62
CA ALA A 374 37.37 21.83 -15.54
C ALA A 374 38.80 21.56 -15.06
N LYS A 375 39.00 20.60 -14.14
CA LYS A 375 40.34 20.20 -13.65
C LYS A 375 41.10 19.26 -14.62
N GLY A 376 40.60 19.05 -15.83
CA GLY A 376 41.23 18.21 -16.86
C GLY A 376 41.04 16.70 -16.70
N HIS A 377 40.28 16.22 -15.70
CA HIS A 377 40.03 14.79 -15.56
C HIS A 377 39.08 14.27 -16.63
N GLU A 378 39.51 13.24 -17.36
CA GLU A 378 38.69 12.51 -18.34
C GLU A 378 38.15 11.20 -17.76
N TRP A 379 36.88 10.90 -18.01
CA TRP A 379 36.27 9.61 -17.61
C TRP A 379 35.10 9.21 -18.50
N SER A 380 34.80 7.92 -18.51
CA SER A 380 33.60 7.35 -19.15
C SER A 380 32.51 7.10 -18.11
N GLY A 381 31.30 7.61 -18.33
CA GLY A 381 30.17 7.52 -17.40
C GLY A 381 28.82 7.36 -18.08
N LYS A 382 27.84 6.74 -17.40
CA LYS A 382 26.48 6.61 -17.95
C LYS A 382 25.80 7.98 -18.05
N GLY A 383 25.14 8.28 -19.17
CA GLY A 383 24.44 9.56 -19.37
C GLY A 383 23.38 9.84 -18.31
N SER A 384 22.64 8.80 -17.88
CA SER A 384 21.65 8.89 -16.79
C SER A 384 22.26 9.23 -15.43
N ALA A 385 23.51 8.81 -15.16
CA ALA A 385 24.18 9.13 -13.90
C ALA A 385 24.66 10.58 -13.85
N VAL A 386 25.13 11.09 -14.99
CA VAL A 386 25.51 12.51 -15.15
C VAL A 386 24.29 13.40 -15.00
N LEU A 387 23.19 13.10 -15.69
CA LEU A 387 21.93 13.84 -15.56
C LEU A 387 21.32 13.78 -14.15
N ALA A 388 21.68 12.78 -13.35
CA ALA A 388 21.30 12.67 -11.94
C ALA A 388 22.26 13.41 -10.98
N GLY A 389 23.22 14.19 -11.50
CA GLY A 389 24.15 15.02 -10.72
C GLY A 389 25.46 14.33 -10.31
N ARG A 390 25.77 13.13 -10.82
CA ARG A 390 27.06 12.46 -10.57
C ARG A 390 28.07 12.79 -11.67
N TRP A 391 28.99 13.71 -11.37
CA TRP A 391 29.96 14.26 -12.33
C TRP A 391 31.33 13.55 -12.26
N CYS A 392 32.39 14.27 -11.89
CA CYS A 392 33.75 13.75 -11.80
C CYS A 392 34.04 13.13 -10.44
N LYS A 393 34.30 11.82 -10.41
CA LYS A 393 34.66 11.09 -9.19
C LYS A 393 35.95 11.59 -8.56
N ARG A 394 36.97 11.91 -9.37
CA ARG A 394 38.25 12.42 -8.86
C ARG A 394 38.08 13.77 -8.18
N CYS A 395 37.36 14.70 -8.81
CA CYS A 395 37.04 15.99 -8.19
C CYS A 395 36.21 15.83 -6.90
N ALA A 396 35.24 14.90 -6.89
CA ALA A 396 34.44 14.63 -5.69
C ALA A 396 35.26 14.02 -4.54
N VAL A 397 36.28 13.21 -4.86
CA VAL A 397 37.21 12.67 -3.86
C VAL A 397 38.17 13.75 -3.38
N ASP A 398 38.71 14.57 -4.29
CA ASP A 398 39.62 15.66 -3.95
C ASP A 398 38.94 16.71 -3.06
N SER A 399 37.67 17.03 -3.32
CA SER A 399 36.90 17.95 -2.46
C SER A 399 36.50 17.33 -1.12
N GLN A 400 36.66 16.01 -0.94
CA GLN A 400 36.42 15.29 0.32
C GLN A 400 37.71 15.06 1.12
N ARG A 401 38.88 15.46 0.60
CA ARG A 401 40.14 15.41 1.36
C ARG A 401 40.14 16.55 2.38
N CYS A 402 39.64 16.24 3.58
CA CYS A 402 39.84 17.09 4.75
C CYS A 402 41.32 17.19 5.10
N SER A 403 41.74 18.32 5.64
CA SER A 403 43.12 18.55 6.09
C SER A 403 43.24 18.42 7.61
N ILE A 404 44.47 18.35 8.12
CA ILE A 404 44.70 18.29 9.58
C ILE A 404 44.25 19.59 10.27
N GLU A 405 44.31 20.71 9.56
CA GLU A 405 43.85 22.02 10.01
C GLU A 405 42.33 22.04 10.22
N GLU A 406 41.55 21.39 9.35
CA GLU A 406 40.10 21.22 9.55
C GLU A 406 39.81 20.41 10.82
N ALA A 407 40.59 19.35 11.07
CA ALA A 407 40.45 18.55 12.29
C ALA A 407 40.79 19.36 13.56
N GLN A 408 41.82 20.19 13.51
CA GLN A 408 42.19 21.10 14.60
C GLN A 408 41.15 22.21 14.82
N ALA A 409 40.55 22.75 13.76
CA ALA A 409 39.47 23.73 13.85
C ALA A 409 38.23 23.14 14.56
N VAL A 410 37.79 21.95 14.15
CA VAL A 410 36.67 21.24 14.80
C VAL A 410 36.96 20.93 16.27
N ALA A 411 38.23 20.63 16.61
CA ALA A 411 38.60 20.42 18.00
C ALA A 411 38.44 21.69 18.84
N ARG A 412 38.92 22.83 18.32
CA ARG A 412 38.84 24.14 18.97
C ARG A 412 37.40 24.58 19.18
N GLU A 413 36.55 24.41 18.17
CA GLU A 413 35.11 24.73 18.27
C GLU A 413 34.42 23.97 19.41
N ARG A 414 34.87 22.76 19.71
CA ARG A 414 34.34 21.91 20.80
C ARG A 414 35.09 22.07 22.13
N GLY A 415 35.89 23.13 22.27
CA GLY A 415 36.65 23.44 23.47
C GLY A 415 37.80 22.46 23.76
N GLY A 416 38.28 21.73 22.76
CA GLY A 416 39.40 20.80 22.90
C GLY A 416 40.52 21.04 21.88
N ALA A 417 41.42 20.06 21.77
CA ALA A 417 42.56 20.09 20.86
C ALA A 417 42.72 18.77 20.11
N CYS A 418 43.09 18.82 18.84
CA CYS A 418 43.59 17.66 18.10
C CYS A 418 45.11 17.62 18.29
N LEU A 419 45.63 16.53 18.86
CA LEU A 419 47.06 16.34 19.17
C LEU A 419 47.82 15.68 18.02
N SER A 420 47.13 15.13 17.03
CA SER A 420 47.77 14.55 15.84
C SER A 420 48.32 15.64 14.93
N GLN A 421 49.50 15.39 14.35
CA GLN A 421 50.19 16.31 13.44
C GLN A 421 49.94 15.99 11.95
N SER A 422 49.39 14.82 11.64
CA SER A 422 49.14 14.38 10.26
C SER A 422 47.73 13.81 10.08
N TYR A 423 47.15 14.05 8.91
CA TYR A 423 45.84 13.54 8.51
C TYR A 423 45.98 12.70 7.25
N VAL A 424 45.69 11.40 7.34
CA VAL A 424 45.80 10.46 6.21
C VAL A 424 44.46 10.31 5.49
N ASN A 425 43.38 10.07 6.23
CA ASN A 425 42.01 9.98 5.72
C ASN A 425 40.99 10.01 6.87
N ALA A 426 39.69 10.12 6.54
CA ALA A 426 38.60 10.28 7.52
C ALA A 426 38.38 9.08 8.46
N ARG A 427 38.93 7.91 8.13
CA ARG A 427 38.83 6.67 8.93
C ARG A 427 40.04 6.43 9.82
N THR A 428 41.17 7.08 9.53
CA THR A 428 42.37 7.05 10.38
C THR A 428 42.06 7.67 11.73
N HIS A 429 42.56 7.03 12.80
CA HIS A 429 42.38 7.54 14.14
C HIS A 429 43.30 8.75 14.36
N LEU A 430 42.72 9.82 14.87
CA LEU A 430 43.43 10.99 15.39
C LEU A 430 43.32 10.99 16.91
N THR A 431 44.30 11.61 17.56
CA THR A 431 44.34 11.76 19.01
C THR A 431 43.74 13.12 19.36
N TRP A 432 42.73 13.10 20.23
CA TRP A 432 41.96 14.27 20.64
C TRP A 432 42.09 14.50 22.14
N ARG A 433 41.97 15.76 22.56
CA ARG A 433 41.89 16.19 23.95
C ARG A 433 40.64 17.06 24.14
N CYS A 434 39.82 16.81 25.15
CA CYS A 434 38.63 17.64 25.42
C CYS A 434 38.96 18.78 26.39
N HIS A 435 37.99 19.67 26.62
CA HIS A 435 38.08 20.77 27.59
C HIS A 435 38.36 20.30 29.04
N ARG A 436 38.09 19.04 29.38
CA ARG A 436 38.39 18.45 30.70
C ARG A 436 39.72 17.72 30.77
N GLY A 437 40.52 17.74 29.69
CA GLY A 437 41.83 17.11 29.62
C GLY A 437 41.84 15.63 29.21
N HIS A 438 40.69 14.97 29.04
CA HIS A 438 40.66 13.57 28.60
C HIS A 438 41.25 13.41 27.20
N VAL A 439 42.15 12.45 27.04
CA VAL A 439 42.78 12.12 25.75
C VAL A 439 42.22 10.81 25.22
N TRP A 440 41.76 10.80 23.97
CA TRP A 440 41.25 9.59 23.32
C TRP A 440 41.56 9.54 21.82
N ASN A 441 41.50 8.34 21.25
CA ASN A 441 41.67 8.10 19.83
C ASN A 441 40.31 7.94 19.14
N ALA A 442 40.03 8.77 18.15
CA ALA A 442 38.83 8.67 17.33
C ALA A 442 39.13 9.12 15.90
N ASN A 443 38.44 8.55 14.92
CA ASN A 443 38.55 9.02 13.55
C ASN A 443 37.75 10.31 13.33
N PHE A 444 38.14 11.06 12.29
CA PHE A 444 37.56 12.38 12.03
C PHE A 444 36.08 12.32 11.65
N ASP A 445 35.64 11.28 10.94
CA ASP A 445 34.23 11.07 10.60
C ASP A 445 33.33 10.96 11.85
N ASN A 446 33.77 10.24 12.88
CA ASN A 446 33.01 10.11 14.13
C ASN A 446 32.88 11.45 14.86
N VAL A 447 33.94 12.27 14.84
CA VAL A 447 33.97 13.58 15.48
C VAL A 447 33.12 14.59 14.72
N ARG A 448 33.39 14.77 13.41
CA ARG A 448 32.72 15.76 12.55
C ARG A 448 31.28 15.37 12.23
N ASN A 449 31.07 14.22 11.59
CA ASN A 449 29.78 13.87 11.00
C ASN A 449 28.82 13.18 11.97
N LYS A 450 29.34 12.39 12.92
CA LYS A 450 28.48 11.63 13.88
C LYS A 450 28.33 12.30 15.25
N GLY A 451 28.94 13.46 15.46
CA GLY A 451 28.83 14.22 16.71
C GLY A 451 29.41 13.51 17.94
N ARG A 452 30.26 12.48 17.78
CA ARG A 452 30.86 11.75 18.91
C ARG A 452 32.14 12.48 19.34
N TRP A 453 32.10 13.10 20.52
CA TRP A 453 33.22 13.86 21.08
C TRP A 453 34.02 13.01 22.08
N CYS A 454 34.01 13.37 23.37
CA CYS A 454 34.72 12.64 24.42
C CYS A 454 33.85 11.53 25.05
N PRO A 455 34.29 10.25 25.05
CA PRO A 455 33.55 9.16 25.69
C PRO A 455 33.45 9.34 27.21
N ASP A 456 34.50 9.85 27.87
CA ASP A 456 34.50 10.05 29.31
C ASP A 456 33.60 11.22 29.73
N CYS A 457 33.60 12.35 29.00
CA CYS A 457 32.61 13.41 29.21
C CYS A 457 31.17 12.92 28.99
N LYS A 458 30.95 12.07 27.98
CA LYS A 458 29.63 11.48 27.73
C LYS A 458 29.18 10.64 28.92
N VAL A 459 30.05 9.78 29.45
CA VAL A 459 29.74 8.95 30.63
C VAL A 459 29.52 9.81 31.87
N LEU A 460 30.34 10.85 32.09
CA LEU A 460 30.15 11.80 33.19
C LEU A 460 28.79 12.52 33.13
N ASN A 461 28.31 12.85 31.93
CA ASN A 461 26.98 13.46 31.75
C ASN A 461 25.83 12.44 31.95
N MET A 462 26.08 11.14 31.78
CA MET A 462 25.07 10.10 31.98
C MET A 462 25.00 9.60 33.44
N VAL A 463 26.10 9.67 34.19
CA VAL A 463 26.14 9.21 35.60
C VAL A 463 25.64 10.33 36.51
N THR A 464 24.38 10.21 36.94
CA THR A 464 23.71 11.14 37.86
C THR A 464 24.13 10.96 39.32
N ASN A 465 24.61 9.77 39.72
CA ASN A 465 25.05 9.51 41.08
C ASN A 465 26.45 10.09 41.36
N ALA A 466 26.51 11.09 42.24
CA ALA A 466 27.73 11.79 42.63
C ALA A 466 28.77 10.89 43.33
N LYS A 467 28.35 9.83 44.05
CA LYS A 467 29.23 8.91 44.80
C LYS A 467 29.74 7.74 43.96
N SER A 468 29.42 7.68 42.67
CA SER A 468 29.84 6.57 41.80
C SER A 468 31.36 6.55 41.62
N ARG A 469 32.02 5.42 41.92
CA ARG A 469 33.45 5.18 41.62
C ARG A 469 33.79 5.46 40.15
N SER A 470 32.85 5.17 39.24
CA SER A 470 32.95 5.41 37.80
C SER A 470 32.97 6.92 37.46
N ARG A 471 32.26 7.76 38.23
CA ARG A 471 32.29 9.22 38.10
C ARG A 471 33.58 9.79 38.69
N ALA A 472 33.98 9.36 39.89
CA ALA A 472 35.22 9.80 40.55
C ALA A 472 36.45 9.55 39.67
N ARG A 473 36.58 8.35 39.09
CA ARG A 473 37.71 7.97 38.22
C ARG A 473 37.86 8.84 36.96
N ARG A 474 36.77 9.42 36.45
CA ARG A 474 36.79 10.24 35.22
C ARG A 474 36.86 11.74 35.49
N LEU A 475 36.72 12.14 36.76
CA LEU A 475 36.91 13.51 37.20
C LEU A 475 38.37 13.80 37.59
N ALA A 476 39.08 12.78 38.08
CA ALA A 476 40.54 12.72 38.10
C ALA A 476 41.08 12.64 36.67
#